data_AF-A0A917YD55-F1
#
_entry.id   AF-A0A917YD55-F1
#
_cell.length_a   1.000
_cell.length_b   1.000
_cell.length_c   1.000
_cell.angle_alpha   90.00
_cell.angle_beta   90.00
_cell.angle_gamma   90.00
#
_symmetry.space_group_name_H-M   'P 1'
#
loop_
_entity.id
_entity.type
_entity.pdbx_description
1 polymer ?
#
loop_
_entity_poly.entity_id
_entity_poly.type
_entity_poly.pdbx_seq_one_letter_code
_entity_poly.pdbx_strand_id
1 'polypeptide(L)'
;MDLIHLGDADGNRCIVRVTGRSRPGVLPGHDTLRADVFASADFVDARLDVYVFQRDLDAWQRDLTGIAPGKDARIGRDRGLELVLHMLDDRSLAVTLHDPDRLTTMLRIRPEENWVDEHLQRLEQVRRIWPSEVVETGPMTYAWSPDRQA
;
A
#
# COMPACT_ATOMS: atom_id res chain seq x y z
N MET A 1 3.06 -9.77 5.65
CA MET A 1 3.18 -9.91 4.19
C MET A 1 3.49 -8.55 3.61
N ASP A 2 4.46 -8.43 2.72
CA ASP A 2 4.88 -7.11 2.22
C ASP A 2 4.14 -6.81 0.93
N LEU A 3 3.34 -5.74 0.94
CA LEU A 3 2.67 -5.18 -0.25
C LEU A 3 3.62 -4.31 -1.05
N ILE A 4 4.40 -3.49 -0.35
CA ILE A 4 5.45 -2.63 -0.92
C ILE A 4 6.76 -3.01 -0.26
N HIS A 5 7.81 -3.16 -1.04
CA HIS A 5 9.16 -3.35 -0.54
C HIS A 5 10.16 -2.67 -1.46
N LEU A 6 10.51 -1.43 -1.12
CA LEU A 6 11.49 -0.62 -1.82
C LEU A 6 12.74 -0.46 -0.96
N GLY A 7 13.90 -0.55 -1.60
CA GLY A 7 15.20 -0.33 -0.99
C GLY A 7 16.22 0.06 -2.06
N ASP A 8 17.26 0.78 -1.67
CA ASP A 8 18.41 1.05 -2.52
C ASP A 8 19.75 0.81 -1.80
N ALA A 9 20.84 0.92 -2.56
CA ALA A 9 22.20 0.72 -2.06
C ALA A 9 22.66 1.82 -1.08
N ASP A 10 22.00 2.98 -1.09
CA ASP A 10 22.27 4.10 -0.18
C ASP A 10 21.62 3.86 1.20
N GLY A 11 20.84 2.78 1.35
CA GLY A 11 20.17 2.39 2.60
C GLY A 11 18.78 2.98 2.76
N ASN A 12 18.26 3.72 1.77
CA ASN A 12 16.90 4.24 1.81
C ASN A 12 15.93 3.09 1.60
N ARG A 13 14.90 3.00 2.45
CA ARG A 13 13.94 1.89 2.42
C ARG A 13 12.53 2.38 2.71
N CYS A 14 11.56 1.78 2.02
CA CYS A 14 10.16 1.91 2.35
C CYS A 14 9.44 0.55 2.21
N ILE A 15 8.85 0.07 3.29
CA ILE A 15 8.08 -1.18 3.32
C ILE A 15 6.65 -0.87 3.76
N VAL A 16 5.67 -1.43 3.06
CA VAL A 16 4.29 -1.52 3.55
C VAL A 16 3.98 -2.98 3.80
N ARG A 17 3.85 -3.35 5.07
CA ARG A 17 3.61 -4.72 5.51
C ARG A 17 2.19 -4.89 6.00
N VAL A 18 1.37 -5.63 5.25
CA VAL A 18 0.05 -6.07 5.70
C VAL A 18 0.21 -7.07 6.86
N THR A 19 -0.44 -6.75 7.98
CA THR A 19 -0.38 -7.53 9.23
C THR A 19 -1.66 -8.33 9.47
N GLY A 20 -2.78 -7.98 8.83
CA GLY A 20 -4.04 -8.69 8.96
C GLY A 20 -5.25 -7.82 8.61
N ARG A 21 -6.44 -8.31 8.99
CA ARG A 21 -7.70 -7.55 8.90
C ARG A 21 -7.81 -6.59 10.09
N SER A 22 -8.39 -5.42 9.87
CA SER A 22 -8.61 -4.38 10.88
C SER A 22 -9.71 -4.79 11.86
N ARG A 23 -10.85 -5.29 11.35
CA ARG A 23 -11.99 -5.73 12.17
C ARG A 23 -12.52 -7.08 11.68
N PRO A 24 -11.76 -8.18 11.85
CA PRO A 24 -12.16 -9.49 11.37
C PRO A 24 -13.52 -9.91 11.98
N GLY A 25 -14.49 -10.14 11.09
CA GLY A 25 -15.83 -10.61 11.43
C GLY A 25 -16.88 -9.49 11.50
N VAL A 26 -16.45 -8.23 11.46
CA VAL A 26 -17.34 -7.06 11.42
C VAL A 26 -17.50 -6.62 9.97
N LEU A 27 -18.65 -6.89 9.36
CA LEU A 27 -18.91 -6.69 7.92
C LEU A 27 -18.30 -5.40 7.33
N PRO A 28 -18.60 -4.17 7.83
CA PRO A 28 -18.04 -2.95 7.25
C PRO A 28 -16.51 -2.79 7.34
N GLY A 29 -15.83 -3.56 8.19
CA GLY A 29 -14.39 -3.45 8.44
C GLY A 29 -13.61 -4.76 8.30
N HIS A 30 -14.28 -5.85 7.93
CA HIS A 30 -13.65 -7.16 7.79
C HIS A 30 -12.63 -7.15 6.65
N ASP A 31 -12.95 -6.50 5.52
CA ASP A 31 -12.08 -6.40 4.35
C ASP A 31 -11.07 -5.26 4.39
N THR A 32 -11.15 -4.38 5.40
CA THR A 32 -10.10 -3.38 5.63
C THR A 32 -8.87 -4.08 6.19
N LEU A 33 -7.75 -3.96 5.50
CA LEU A 33 -6.46 -4.48 5.94
C LEU A 33 -5.76 -3.44 6.82
N ARG A 34 -5.08 -3.93 7.85
CA ARG A 34 -4.12 -3.16 8.63
C ARG A 34 -2.73 -3.44 8.09
N ALA A 35 -1.95 -2.39 7.87
CA ALA A 35 -0.57 -2.48 7.46
C ALA A 35 0.32 -1.55 8.29
N ASP A 36 1.54 -2.01 8.54
CA ASP A 36 2.61 -1.19 9.09
C ASP A 36 3.43 -0.59 7.94
N VAL A 37 3.79 0.67 8.06
CA VAL A 37 4.70 1.36 7.14
C VAL A 37 6.03 1.57 7.86
N PHE A 38 7.09 1.05 7.27
CA PHE A 38 8.46 1.22 7.75
C PHE A 38 9.23 2.03 6.74
N ALA A 39 9.81 3.15 7.17
CA ALA A 39 10.60 4.01 6.30
C ALA A 39 11.90 4.37 6.98
N SER A 40 13.01 4.15 6.28
CA SER A 40 14.34 4.34 6.83
C SER A 40 15.22 5.05 5.81
N ALA A 41 16.01 6.00 6.30
CA ALA A 41 17.11 6.69 5.62
C ALA A 41 18.09 7.20 6.70
N ASP A 42 19.18 7.83 6.29
CA ASP A 42 20.16 8.43 7.20
C ASP A 42 19.58 9.48 8.16
N PHE A 43 18.52 10.18 7.76
CA PHE A 43 17.85 11.22 8.56
C PHE A 43 16.50 10.80 9.17
N VAL A 44 15.98 9.60 8.88
CA VAL A 44 14.68 9.15 9.40
C VAL A 44 14.64 7.65 9.64
N ASP A 45 14.04 7.24 10.76
CA ASP A 45 13.63 5.86 11.02
C ASP A 45 12.21 5.90 11.59
N ALA A 46 11.23 5.69 10.71
CA ALA A 46 9.82 5.87 10.99
C ALA A 46 9.05 4.56 10.91
N ARG A 47 8.16 4.39 11.88
CA ARG A 47 7.14 3.33 11.90
C ARG A 47 5.77 3.97 12.06
N LEU A 48 4.92 3.76 11.06
CA LEU A 48 3.55 4.27 11.02
C LEU A 48 2.58 3.12 10.72
N ASP A 49 1.29 3.40 10.81
CA ASP A 49 0.22 2.46 10.47
C ASP A 49 -0.71 3.04 9.40
N VAL A 50 -1.19 2.19 8.50
CA VAL A 50 -2.14 2.57 7.45
C VAL A 50 -3.22 1.51 7.30
N TYR A 51 -4.43 1.96 6.98
CA TYR A 51 -5.54 1.09 6.60
C TYR A 51 -5.63 1.00 5.08
N VAL A 52 -5.61 -0.21 4.57
CA VAL A 52 -5.65 -0.50 3.12
C VAL A 52 -6.96 -1.21 2.81
N PHE A 53 -7.78 -0.60 1.97
CA PHE A 53 -9.04 -1.17 1.52
C PHE A 53 -8.81 -1.98 0.25
N GLN A 54 -9.70 -2.92 -0.05
CA GLN A 54 -9.62 -3.72 -1.27
C GLN A 54 -9.56 -2.84 -2.53
N ARG A 55 -10.36 -1.76 -2.59
CA ARG A 55 -10.30 -0.76 -3.66
C ARG A 55 -8.95 -0.04 -3.78
N ASP A 56 -8.19 0.08 -2.68
CA ASP A 56 -6.85 0.66 -2.71
C ASP A 56 -5.87 -0.30 -3.37
N LEU A 57 -6.03 -1.62 -3.16
CA LEU A 57 -5.25 -2.64 -3.86
C LEU A 57 -5.53 -2.62 -5.37
N ASP A 58 -6.77 -2.38 -5.78
CA ASP A 58 -7.14 -2.23 -7.19
C ASP A 58 -6.58 -0.95 -7.81
N ALA A 59 -6.66 0.17 -7.08
CA ALA A 59 -6.06 1.43 -7.50
C ALA A 59 -4.53 1.29 -7.60
N TRP A 60 -3.90 0.68 -6.61
CA TRP A 60 -2.48 0.39 -6.57
C TRP A 60 -2.02 -0.40 -7.80
N GLN A 61 -2.74 -1.48 -8.16
CA GLN A 61 -2.43 -2.25 -9.37
C GLN A 61 -2.47 -1.38 -10.63
N ARG A 62 -3.53 -0.59 -10.77
CA ARG A 62 -3.76 0.27 -11.93
C ARG A 62 -2.67 1.32 -12.04
N ASP A 63 -2.34 1.96 -10.92
CA ASP A 63 -1.33 3.01 -10.86
C ASP A 63 0.07 2.43 -11.15
N LEU A 64 0.42 1.27 -10.59
CA LEU A 64 1.68 0.59 -10.88
C LEU A 64 1.81 0.16 -12.34
N THR A 65 0.75 -0.39 -12.93
CA THR A 65 0.77 -0.79 -14.35
C THR A 65 0.94 0.42 -15.27
N GLY A 66 0.46 1.58 -14.84
CA GLY A 66 0.57 2.85 -15.58
C GLY A 66 1.75 3.73 -15.18
N ILE A 67 2.61 3.30 -14.24
CA ILE A 67 3.65 4.14 -13.65
C ILE A 67 4.69 4.52 -14.72
N ALA A 68 5.02 5.80 -14.77
CA ALA A 68 5.95 6.39 -15.71
C ALA A 68 6.44 7.72 -15.12
N PRO A 69 7.53 8.31 -15.63
CA PRO A 69 7.98 9.62 -15.18
C PRO A 69 6.83 10.64 -15.17
N GLY A 70 6.68 11.35 -14.04
CA GLY A 70 5.60 12.32 -13.83
C GLY A 70 4.27 11.74 -13.35
N LYS A 71 4.15 10.42 -13.15
CA LYS A 71 2.94 9.76 -12.62
C LYS A 71 3.15 9.21 -11.21
N ASP A 72 2.02 9.07 -10.53
CA ASP A 72 1.96 8.64 -9.14
C ASP A 72 1.28 7.28 -8.98
N ALA A 73 1.71 6.54 -7.97
CA ALA A 73 0.94 5.46 -7.36
C ALA A 73 0.73 5.73 -5.86
N ARG A 74 -0.47 5.47 -5.34
CA ARG A 74 -0.85 5.93 -3.99
C ARG A 74 -1.53 4.86 -3.13
N ILE A 75 -1.31 4.95 -1.82
CA ILE A 75 -2.02 4.19 -0.79
C ILE A 75 -2.48 5.13 0.33
N GLY A 76 -3.65 4.87 0.92
CA GLY A 76 -4.07 5.50 2.17
C GLY A 76 -4.83 6.84 2.06
N ARG A 77 -5.06 7.34 0.84
CA ARG A 77 -5.78 8.59 0.51
C ARG A 77 -6.85 9.03 1.53
N ASP A 78 -6.75 10.25 2.04
CA ASP A 78 -7.71 10.96 2.91
C ASP A 78 -8.10 10.23 4.21
N ARG A 79 -7.29 9.26 4.68
CA ARG A 79 -7.61 8.40 5.84
C ARG A 79 -6.50 8.37 6.90
N GLY A 80 -5.74 9.44 7.01
CA GLY A 80 -4.56 9.54 7.88
C GLY A 80 -3.29 9.54 7.05
N LEU A 81 -2.46 8.50 7.19
CA LEU A 81 -1.25 8.34 6.39
C LEU A 81 -1.55 8.11 4.91
N GLU A 82 -1.06 9.00 4.07
CA GLU A 82 -0.93 8.82 2.62
C GLU A 82 0.52 8.46 2.25
N LEU A 83 0.67 7.43 1.42
CA LEU A 83 1.94 7.05 0.81
C LEU A 83 1.83 7.27 -0.70
N VAL A 84 2.78 8.02 -1.26
CA VAL A 84 2.84 8.33 -2.70
C VAL A 84 4.18 7.90 -3.24
N LEU A 85 4.18 7.11 -4.31
CA LEU A 85 5.33 6.86 -5.15
C LEU A 85 5.20 7.73 -6.41
N HIS A 86 6.14 8.63 -6.60
CA HIS A 86 6.25 9.44 -7.82
C HIS A 86 7.50 9.02 -8.60
N MET A 87 7.35 8.63 -9.86
CA MET A 87 8.50 8.28 -10.70
C MET A 87 9.12 9.55 -11.30
N LEU A 88 10.43 9.71 -11.06
CA LEU A 88 11.24 10.81 -11.58
C LEU A 88 11.80 10.45 -12.96
N ASP A 89 12.30 11.45 -13.69
CA ASP A 89 12.84 11.29 -15.05
C ASP A 89 14.07 10.36 -15.11
N ASP A 90 14.84 10.30 -14.03
CA ASP A 90 16.00 9.40 -13.88
C ASP A 90 15.59 7.97 -13.44
N ARG A 91 14.28 7.67 -13.46
CA ARG A 91 13.67 6.40 -12.99
C ARG A 91 13.82 6.11 -11.50
N SER A 92 14.33 7.06 -10.71
CA SER A 92 14.21 6.96 -9.25
C SER A 92 12.78 7.25 -8.80
N LEU A 93 12.45 6.82 -7.59
CA LEU A 93 11.16 7.07 -6.95
C LEU A 93 11.31 8.13 -5.88
N ALA A 94 10.51 9.19 -5.94
CA ALA A 94 10.23 10.03 -4.79
C ALA A 94 9.09 9.37 -3.99
N VAL A 95 9.43 8.83 -2.83
CA VAL A 95 8.52 8.19 -1.88
C VAL A 95 8.13 9.20 -0.82
N THR A 96 6.91 9.70 -0.90
CA THR A 96 6.37 10.64 0.08
C THR A 96 5.50 9.90 1.08
N LEU A 97 5.75 10.15 2.35
CA LEU A 97 4.90 9.76 3.46
C LEU A 97 4.30 11.02 4.04
N HIS A 98 2.98 11.12 4.03
CA HIS A 98 2.25 12.25 4.57
C HIS A 98 1.22 11.75 5.58
N ASP A 99 1.58 11.85 6.86
CA ASP A 99 0.70 11.74 8.01
C ASP A 99 0.53 13.15 8.60
N PRO A 100 -0.63 13.80 8.44
CA PRO A 100 -0.87 15.17 8.87
C PRO A 100 -0.57 15.42 10.36
N ASP A 101 -0.74 14.40 11.19
CA ASP A 101 -0.64 14.52 12.64
C ASP A 101 0.74 14.10 13.17
N ARG A 102 1.53 13.35 12.39
CA ARG A 102 2.75 12.69 12.90
C ARG A 102 4.01 12.97 12.10
N LEU A 103 3.97 12.84 10.76
CA LEU A 103 5.18 12.87 9.94
C LEU A 103 4.86 13.21 8.49
N THR A 104 5.56 14.21 7.94
CA THR A 104 5.67 14.39 6.49
C THR A 104 7.12 14.30 6.09
N THR A 105 7.47 13.34 5.23
CA THR A 105 8.83 13.15 4.73
C THR A 105 8.83 12.64 3.29
N MET A 106 9.94 12.86 2.58
CA MET A 106 10.15 12.37 1.23
C MET A 106 11.52 11.70 1.14
N LEU A 107 11.53 10.45 0.66
CA LEU A 107 12.74 9.68 0.40
C LEU A 107 12.92 9.55 -1.11
N ARG A 108 14.15 9.72 -1.61
CA ARG A 108 14.48 9.31 -2.97
C ARG A 108 15.04 7.89 -2.91
N ILE A 109 14.41 6.95 -3.60
CA ILE A 109 14.86 5.55 -3.66
C ILE A 109 15.16 5.20 -5.12
N ARG A 110 16.30 4.55 -5.37
CA ARG A 110 16.61 3.94 -6.68
C ARG A 110 16.29 2.44 -6.65
N PRO A 111 15.08 2.03 -7.08
CA PRO A 111 14.70 0.63 -7.03
C PRO A 111 15.43 -0.20 -8.11
N GLU A 112 15.46 -1.52 -7.92
CA GLU A 112 15.92 -2.47 -8.94
C GLU A 112 15.01 -2.44 -10.18
N GLU A 113 15.52 -2.79 -11.37
CA GLU A 113 14.80 -2.60 -12.65
C GLU A 113 13.41 -3.26 -12.71
N ASN A 114 13.23 -4.40 -12.05
CA ASN A 114 12.02 -5.23 -12.07
C ASN A 114 11.05 -4.94 -10.90
N TRP A 115 11.26 -3.86 -10.13
CA TRP A 115 10.51 -3.61 -8.90
C TRP A 115 8.98 -3.58 -9.11
N VAL A 116 8.51 -3.09 -10.26
CA VAL A 116 7.06 -3.03 -10.58
C VAL A 116 6.46 -4.43 -10.61
N ASP A 117 7.10 -5.37 -11.32
CA ASP A 117 6.63 -6.76 -11.43
C ASP A 117 6.63 -7.44 -10.06
N GLU A 118 7.65 -7.19 -9.24
CA GLU A 118 7.69 -7.71 -7.87
C GLU A 118 6.56 -7.17 -7.00
N HIS A 119 6.22 -5.88 -7.15
CA HIS A 119 5.12 -5.28 -6.39
C HIS A 119 3.76 -5.80 -6.87
N LEU A 120 3.60 -6.10 -8.16
CA LEU A 120 2.40 -6.77 -8.69
C LEU A 120 2.28 -8.21 -8.16
N GLN A 121 3.38 -8.97 -8.09
CA GLN A 121 3.37 -10.31 -7.49
C GLN A 121 3.04 -10.27 -5.99
N ARG A 122 3.60 -9.30 -5.25
CA ARG A 122 3.30 -9.07 -3.83
C ARG A 122 1.84 -8.72 -3.61
N LEU A 123 1.27 -7.88 -4.47
CA LEU A 123 -0.15 -7.55 -4.47
C LEU A 123 -1.02 -8.80 -4.65
N GLU A 124 -0.69 -9.67 -5.61
CA GLU A 124 -1.42 -10.93 -5.81
C GLU A 124 -1.34 -11.85 -4.58
N GLN A 125 -0.16 -11.92 -3.95
CA GLN A 125 0.02 -12.70 -2.72
C GLN A 125 -0.79 -12.11 -1.56
N VAL A 126 -0.85 -10.78 -1.40
CA VAL A 126 -1.71 -10.12 -0.40
C VAL A 126 -3.18 -10.47 -0.63
N ARG A 127 -3.66 -10.39 -1.88
CA ARG A 127 -5.05 -10.76 -2.21
C ARG A 127 -5.34 -12.24 -1.98
N ARG A 128 -4.35 -13.12 -2.13
CA ARG A 128 -4.50 -14.56 -1.83
C ARG A 128 -4.61 -14.83 -0.33
N ILE A 129 -3.81 -14.12 0.48
CA ILE A 129 -3.81 -14.30 1.94
C ILE A 129 -5.02 -13.63 2.60
N TRP A 130 -5.43 -12.46 2.09
CA TRP A 130 -6.61 -11.72 2.56
C TRP A 130 -7.54 -11.38 1.39
N PRO A 131 -8.28 -12.36 0.86
CA PRO A 131 -9.24 -12.12 -0.20
C PRO A 131 -10.36 -11.19 0.27
N SER A 132 -11.05 -10.54 -0.66
CA SER A 132 -12.29 -9.84 -0.32
C SER A 132 -13.37 -10.87 0.03
N GLU A 133 -13.85 -10.83 1.26
CA GLU A 133 -14.91 -11.70 1.77
C GLU A 133 -16.23 -10.95 1.95
N VAL A 134 -16.25 -9.63 1.74
CA VAL A 134 -17.41 -8.76 1.92
C VAL A 134 -17.71 -8.00 0.64
N VAL A 135 -18.99 -7.97 0.26
CA VAL A 135 -19.50 -7.20 -0.87
C VAL A 135 -20.42 -6.09 -0.37
N GLU A 136 -20.27 -4.89 -0.93
CA GLU A 136 -21.22 -3.79 -0.71
C GLU A 136 -22.41 -3.98 -1.67
N THR A 137 -23.60 -4.19 -1.12
CA THR A 137 -24.83 -4.45 -1.89
C THR A 137 -25.72 -3.21 -2.04
N GLY A 138 -25.36 -2.14 -1.35
CA GLY A 138 -25.96 -0.81 -1.40
C GLY A 138 -25.17 0.14 -0.50
N PRO A 139 -25.44 1.47 -0.52
CA PRO A 139 -24.66 2.43 0.26
C PRO A 139 -24.57 2.03 1.73
N MET A 140 -23.35 1.81 2.24
CA MET A 140 -23.09 1.40 3.62
C MET A 140 -23.75 0.07 4.03
N THR A 141 -24.18 -0.73 3.06
CA THR A 141 -24.85 -2.02 3.26
C THR A 141 -23.96 -3.14 2.76
N TYR A 142 -23.58 -4.03 3.66
CA TYR A 142 -22.56 -5.05 3.41
C TYR A 142 -23.12 -6.44 3.64
N ALA A 143 -22.71 -7.39 2.81
CA ALA A 143 -23.00 -8.81 2.97
C ALA A 143 -21.72 -9.62 2.81
N TRP A 144 -21.69 -10.81 3.41
CA TRP A 144 -20.63 -11.78 3.11
C TRP A 144 -20.73 -12.21 1.66
N SER A 145 -19.58 -12.31 0.99
CA SER A 145 -19.50 -12.86 -0.35
C SER A 145 -19.97 -14.33 -0.32
N PRO A 146 -20.84 -14.75 -1.25
CA PRO A 146 -21.24 -16.15 -1.37
C PRO A 146 -20.05 -17.06 -1.73
N ASP A 147 -18.99 -16.50 -2.31
CA ASP A 147 -17.77 -17.23 -2.73
C ASP A 147 -16.72 -17.36 -1.61
N ARG A 148 -17.09 -17.09 -0.35
CA ARG A 148 -16.20 -17.28 0.79
C ARG A 148 -15.79 -18.75 0.85
N GLN A 149 -14.55 -19.07 0.44
CA GLN A 149 -13.97 -20.37 0.72
C GLN A 149 -13.78 -20.48 2.24
N ALA A 150 -14.47 -21.48 2.81
CA ALA A 150 -14.46 -21.81 4.24
C ALA A 150 -13.10 -22.37 4.69
#